data_AF-A0A1Q6L4B8-F1
#
_entry.id   AF-A0A1Q6L4B8-F1
#
_cell.length_a   1.000
_cell.length_b   1.000
_cell.length_c   1.000
_cell.angle_alpha   90.00
_cell.angle_beta   90.00
_cell.angle_gamma   90.00
#
_symmetry.space_group_name_H-M   'P 1'
#
loop_
_entity.id
_entity.type
_entity.pdbx_description
1 polymer ?
#
loop_
_entity_poly.entity_id
_entity_poly.type
_entity_poly.pdbx_seq_one_letter_code
_entity_poly.pdbx_strand_id
1 'polypeptide(L)' 'MDLQRIHFILNNKEKCDIFYDDRPVWIQGVDDKNDVAKVGFVDNFEEKDVFVDDLYEKNLYN' A
#
# COMPACT_ATOMS: atom_id res chain seq x y z
N MET A 1 -5.62 5.62 1.78
CA MET A 1 -4.67 6.52 1.08
C MET A 1 -5.34 6.96 -0.21
N ASP A 2 -4.67 7.67 -1.11
CA ASP A 2 -5.18 7.89 -2.47
C ASP A 2 -4.18 7.38 -3.53
N LEU A 3 -4.67 7.21 -4.76
CA LEU A 3 -3.87 6.74 -5.90
C LEU A 3 -2.67 7.63 -6.20
N GLN A 4 -2.80 8.95 -6.05
CA GLN A 4 -1.72 9.88 -6.37
C GLN A 4 -0.54 9.67 -5.40
N ARG A 5 -0.84 9.44 -4.12
CA ARG A 5 0.17 9.17 -3.10
C ARG A 5 0.84 7.81 -3.32
N ILE A 6 0.11 6.76 -3.70
CA ILE A 6 0.72 5.46 -4.04
C ILE A 6 1.69 5.62 -5.23
N HIS A 7 1.27 6.31 -6.29
CA HIS A 7 2.17 6.57 -7.42
C HIS A 7 3.40 7.39 -7.02
N PHE A 8 3.26 8.32 -6.08
CA PHE A 8 4.40 9.07 -5.57
C PHE A 8 5.39 8.16 -4.85
N ILE A 9 4.91 7.21 -4.02
CA ILE A 9 5.75 6.24 -3.30
C ILE A 9 6.40 5.25 -4.27
N LEU A 10 5.67 4.75 -5.25
CA LEU A 10 6.22 3.81 -6.24
C LEU A 10 7.27 4.47 -7.15
N ASN A 11 7.15 5.78 -7.42
CA ASN A 11 8.07 6.50 -8.30
C ASN A 11 9.25 7.16 -7.57
N ASN A 12 9.11 7.49 -6.29
CA ASN A 12 10.21 8.03 -5.49
C ASN A 12 10.88 6.90 -4.71
N LYS A 13 12.22 6.94 -4.57
CA LYS A 13 12.98 5.96 -3.76
C LYS A 13 12.76 6.11 -2.25
N GLU A 14 11.64 6.68 -1.85
CA GLU A 14 11.25 6.88 -0.46
C GLU A 14 10.77 5.54 0.11
N LYS A 15 11.27 5.16 1.29
CA LYS A 15 10.80 3.95 1.99
C LYS A 15 9.65 4.37 2.88
N CYS A 16 8.45 3.96 2.52
CA CYS A 16 7.24 4.18 3.30
C CYS A 16 6.72 2.84 3.83
N ASP A 17 6.37 2.79 5.11
CA ASP A 17 5.72 1.62 5.70
C ASP A 17 4.21 1.72 5.46
N ILE A 18 3.67 0.78 4.69
CA ILE A 18 2.25 0.72 4.31
C ILE A 18 1.57 -0.39 5.10
N PHE A 19 0.36 -0.12 5.55
CA PHE A 19 -0.44 -1.04 6.35
C PHE A 19 -1.82 -1.25 5.77
N TYR A 20 -2.34 -2.46 5.97
CA TYR A 20 -3.72 -2.85 5.73
C TYR A 20 -4.19 -3.64 6.95
N ASP A 21 -5.28 -3.20 7.60
CA ASP A 21 -5.84 -3.86 8.80
C ASP A 21 -4.77 -4.09 9.90
N ASP A 22 -4.00 -3.03 10.21
CA ASP A 22 -2.86 -3.03 11.15
C ASP A 22 -1.71 -4.00 10.82
N ARG A 23 -1.74 -4.63 9.65
CA ARG A 23 -0.68 -5.53 9.17
C ARG A 23 0.20 -4.82 8.14
N PRO A 24 1.54 -4.94 8.24
CA PRO A 24 2.44 -4.36 7.27
C PRO A 24 2.31 -5.10 5.93
N VAL A 25 2.19 -4.33 4.85
CA VAL A 25 2.05 -4.84 3.49
C VAL A 25 2.98 -4.11 2.53
N TRP A 26 3.38 -4.77 1.44
CA TRP A 26 3.96 -4.12 0.28
C TRP A 26 2.92 -4.06 -0.85
N ILE A 27 3.03 -3.05 -1.72
CA ILE A 27 2.22 -2.95 -2.93
C ILE A 27 2.95 -3.65 -4.07
N GLN A 28 2.33 -4.68 -4.64
CA GLN A 28 2.88 -5.40 -5.79
C GLN A 28 2.43 -4.81 -7.12
N GLY A 29 1.24 -4.23 -7.16
CA GLY A 29 0.65 -3.62 -8.33
C GLY A 29 -0.58 -2.81 -7.97
N VAL A 30 -0.96 -1.90 -8.86
CA VAL A 30 -2.12 -1.02 -8.69
C VAL A 30 -2.95 -1.08 -9.97
N ASP A 31 -4.25 -1.25 -9.82
CA ASP A 31 -5.23 -1.12 -10.88
C ASP A 31 -5.96 0.23 -10.74
N ASP A 32 -5.45 1.23 -11.46
CA ASP A 32 -5.96 2.59 -11.47
C ASP A 32 -7.42 2.70 -11.97
N LYS A 33 -7.94 1.69 -12.68
CA LYS A 33 -9.32 1.75 -13.19
C LYS A 33 -10.34 1.39 -12.13
N ASN A 34 -9.94 0.61 -11.14
CA ASN A 34 -10.83 0.07 -10.11
C ASN A 34 -10.49 0.61 -8.71
N ASP A 35 -9.47 1.47 -8.58
CA ASP A 35 -8.95 1.96 -7.29
C ASP A 35 -8.53 0.82 -6.35
N VAL A 36 -8.02 -0.26 -6.93
CA VAL A 36 -7.61 -1.48 -6.21
C VAL A 36 -6.09 -1.64 -6.29
N ALA A 37 -5.47 -1.92 -5.16
CA ALA A 37 -4.07 -2.29 -5.07
C ALA A 37 -3.94 -3.77 -4.72
N LYS A 38 -3.07 -4.47 -5.45
CA LYS A 38 -2.63 -5.80 -5.08
C LYS A 38 -1.52 -5.66 -4.04
N VAL A 39 -1.80 -6.13 -2.83
CA VAL A 39 -0.84 -6.09 -1.72
C VAL A 39 -0.36 -7.49 -1.36
N GLY A 40 0.90 -7.58 -0.95
CA GLY A 40 1.46 -8.76 -0.31
C GLY A 40 1.73 -8.45 1.15
N PHE A 41 1.35 -9.35 2.03
CA PHE A 41 1.61 -9.19 3.45
C PHE A 41 3.08 -9.49 3.75
N VAL A 42 3.66 -8.75 4.68
CA VAL A 42 5.08 -8.91 5.05
C VAL A 42 5.27 -10.05 6.06
N ASP A 43 4.24 -10.35 6.84
CA ASP A 43 4.24 -11.37 7.89
C ASP A 43 4.00 -12.79 7.36
N ASN A 44 3.31 -12.93 6.22
CA ASN A 44 3.01 -14.21 5.58
C ASN A 44 3.07 -14.09 4.04
N PHE A 45 3.17 -15.22 3.33
CA PHE A 45 3.16 -15.23 1.85
C PHE A 45 1.75 -15.02 1.26
N GLU A 46 0.87 -14.30 1.96
CA GLU A 46 -0.48 -14.01 1.52
C GLU A 46 -0.50 -12.79 0.59
N GLU A 47 -1.36 -12.83 -0.41
CA GLU A 47 -1.60 -11.72 -1.32
C GLU A 47 -3.10 -11.43 -1.36
N LYS A 48 -3.45 -10.15 -1.41
CA LYS A 48 -4.85 -9.73 -1.46
C LYS A 48 -5.01 -8.48 -2.31
N ASP A 49 -6.12 -8.43 -3.02
CA ASP A 49 -6.57 -7.22 -3.71
C ASP A 49 -7.43 -6.40 -2.74
N VAL A 50 -7.01 -5.17 -2.48
CA VAL A 50 -7.64 -4.27 -1.49
C VAL A 50 -7.86 -2.90 -2.10
N PHE A 51 -8.84 -2.15 -1.61
CA PHE A 51 -9.03 -0.78 -2.06
C PHE A 51 -7.87 0.10 -1.58
N VAL A 52 -7.43 1.01 -2.43
CA VAL A 52 -6.37 1.97 -2.12
C VAL A 52 -6.72 2.86 -0.92
N ASP A 53 -8.01 3.13 -0.76
CA ASP A 53 -8.54 3.90 0.36
C ASP A 53 -8.31 3.19 1.71
N ASP A 54 -8.33 1.86 1.74
CA ASP A 54 -8.11 1.04 2.94
C ASP A 54 -6.65 0.98 3.37
N LEU A 55 -5.71 1.38 2.51
CA LEU A 55 -4.29 1.41 2.82
C LEU A 55 -3.91 2.70 3.55
N TYR A 56 -2.99 2.63 4.49
CA TYR A 56 -2.49 3.82 5.17
C TYR A 56 -1.00 3.72 5.48
N GLU A 57 -0.35 4.89 5.47
CA GLU A 57 1.03 5.05 5.91
C GLU A 57 1.03 5.21 7.43
N LYS A 58 1.84 4.41 8.14
CA LYS A 58 2.13 4.69 9.54
C LYS A 58 3.35 5.60 9.60
N ASN A 59 3.13 6.90 9.61
CA ASN A 59 4.20 7.85 9.93
C ASN A 59 4.58 7.66 11.41
N LEU A 60 5.66 6.92 11.66
CA LEU A 60 6.22 6.68 12.99
C LEU A 60 6.87 7.94 13.63
N TYR A 61 6.84 9.10 12.95
CA TYR A 61 7.55 10.32 13.33
C TYR A 61 6.66 11.55 13.59
N ASN A 62 5.44 11.36 14.10
CA ASN A 62 4.67 12.47 14.68
C ASN A 62 4.87 12.56 16.20
#